data_AF-A0A6A6TVH2-F1
#
_entry.id   AF-A0A6A6TVH2-F1
#
_cell.length_a   1.000
_cell.length_b   1.000
_cell.length_c   1.000
_cell.angle_alpha   90.00
_cell.angle_beta   90.00
_cell.angle_gamma   90.00
#
_symmetry.space_group_name_H-M   'P 1'
#
loop_
_entity.id
_entity.type
_entity.pdbx_description
1 polymer ?
#
loop_
_entity_poly.entity_id
_entity_poly.type
_entity_poly.pdbx_seq_one_letter_code
_entity_poly.pdbx_strand_id
1 'polypeptide(L)'
;MAKDDTPVSAALVTLTRDDNKYTMTQVPMTCYDAPADGKNTMEIDWASGPVMLSGYLDTDDFGITLKLVVNGMSTGKLTGNMKDGLWVYVNTFTTKGSTALYLKNGSEL
;
A
#
# COMPACT_ATOMS: atom_id res chain seq x y z
N MET A 1 13.45 -14.53 13.55
CA MET A 1 12.10 -13.93 13.54
C MET A 1 11.17 -14.87 12.81
N ALA A 2 9.99 -15.15 13.37
CA ALA A 2 8.98 -15.98 12.70
C ALA A 2 8.34 -15.18 11.55
N LYS A 3 8.06 -15.85 10.44
CA LYS A 3 7.37 -15.26 9.29
C LYS A 3 5.89 -15.11 9.65
N ASP A 4 5.35 -13.90 9.56
CA ASP A 4 3.91 -13.65 9.67
C ASP A 4 3.28 -13.86 8.29
N ASP A 5 2.48 -14.92 8.16
CA ASP A 5 1.79 -15.33 6.93
C ASP A 5 0.28 -15.01 6.97
N THR A 6 -0.15 -14.05 7.81
CA THR A 6 -1.56 -13.68 7.94
C THR A 6 -2.13 -13.16 6.61
N PRO A 7 -3.18 -13.77 6.03
CA PRO A 7 -3.75 -13.32 4.77
C PRO A 7 -4.48 -11.99 4.95
N VAL A 8 -4.22 -11.04 4.06
CA VAL A 8 -4.90 -9.74 4.01
C VAL A 8 -5.76 -9.66 2.74
N SER A 9 -7.04 -9.34 2.89
CA SER A 9 -7.96 -9.13 1.75
C SER A 9 -7.64 -7.81 1.05
N ALA A 10 -7.38 -7.87 -0.25
CA ALA A 10 -6.75 -6.78 -0.99
C ALA A 10 -7.65 -6.06 -2.01
N ALA A 11 -8.86 -6.54 -2.28
CA ALA A 11 -9.77 -5.87 -3.21
C ALA A 11 -11.22 -6.06 -2.75
N LEU A 12 -11.96 -4.95 -2.63
CA LEU A 12 -13.39 -4.98 -2.40
C LEU A 12 -14.12 -4.63 -3.70
N VAL A 13 -14.96 -5.55 -4.14
CA VAL A 13 -15.80 -5.39 -5.32
C VAL A 13 -17.24 -5.60 -4.92
N THR A 14 -18.11 -4.67 -5.31
CA THR A 14 -19.55 -4.78 -5.10
C THR A 14 -20.20 -5.26 -6.38
N LEU A 15 -20.96 -6.36 -6.27
CA LEU A 15 -21.81 -6.86 -7.35
C LEU A 15 -23.26 -6.46 -7.05
N THR A 16 -23.85 -5.64 -7.90
CA THR A 16 -25.27 -5.28 -7.82
C THR A 16 -26.04 -5.94 -8.95
N ARG A 17 -27.31 -6.27 -8.69
CA ARG A 17 -28.24 -6.86 -9.65
C ARG A 17 -29.45 -5.95 -9.81
N ASP A 18 -29.80 -5.68 -11.06
CA ASP A 18 -31.04 -5.02 -11.47
C ASP A 18 -31.66 -5.83 -12.62
N ASP A 19 -32.79 -6.47 -12.36
CA ASP A 19 -33.38 -7.52 -13.20
C ASP A 19 -32.37 -8.60 -13.65
N ASN A 20 -31.96 -8.56 -14.93
CA ASN A 20 -30.99 -9.46 -15.56
C ASN A 20 -29.65 -8.77 -15.88
N LYS A 21 -29.39 -7.60 -15.29
CA LYS A 21 -28.13 -6.87 -15.43
C LYS A 21 -27.33 -7.02 -14.15
N TYR A 22 -26.05 -7.35 -14.32
CA TYR A 22 -25.06 -7.44 -13.25
C TYR A 22 -24.06 -6.31 -13.43
N THR A 23 -23.91 -5.47 -12.41
CA THR A 23 -22.89 -4.42 -12.40
C THR A 23 -21.86 -4.74 -11.34
N MET A 24 -20.61 -4.81 -11.76
CA MET A 24 -19.48 -5.07 -10.88
C MET A 24 -18.67 -3.79 -10.75
N THR A 25 -18.64 -3.20 -9.55
CA THR A 25 -17.94 -1.94 -9.27
C THR A 25 -16.84 -2.18 -8.25
N GLN A 26 -15.64 -1.73 -8.57
CA GLN A 26 -14.54 -1.70 -7.62
C GLN A 26 -14.72 -0.50 -6.69
N VAL A 27 -14.69 -0.75 -5.37
CA VAL A 27 -14.85 0.32 -4.39
C VAL A 27 -13.53 1.10 -4.32
N PRO A 28 -13.52 2.43 -4.50
CA PRO A 28 -12.32 3.22 -4.31
C PRO A 28 -11.86 3.09 -2.86
N MET A 29 -10.58 2.82 -2.67
CA MET A 29 -9.99 2.66 -1.35
C MET A 29 -9.27 3.95 -0.97
N THR A 30 -9.61 4.50 0.20
CA THR A 30 -9.09 5.79 0.68
C THR A 30 -7.58 5.76 0.89
N CYS A 31 -6.92 6.91 0.75
CA CYS A 31 -5.55 7.10 1.21
C CYS A 31 -5.44 6.88 2.73
N TYR A 32 -4.23 6.56 3.20
CA TYR A 32 -3.97 6.41 4.63
C TYR A 32 -3.67 7.80 5.21
N ASP A 33 -4.46 8.26 6.18
CA ASP A 33 -4.14 9.49 6.90
C ASP A 33 -2.93 9.23 7.82
N ALA A 34 -1.97 10.15 7.81
CA ALA A 34 -0.87 10.12 8.78
C ALA A 34 -1.44 10.17 10.21
N PRO A 35 -0.81 9.49 11.19
CA PRO A 35 -1.22 9.58 12.58
C PRO A 35 -1.21 11.05 13.02
N ALA A 36 -2.28 11.48 13.69
CA ALA A 36 -2.48 12.87 14.10
C ALA A 36 -1.49 13.35 15.19
N ASP A 37 -0.53 12.51 15.61
CA ASP A 37 0.29 12.74 16.79
C ASP A 37 1.49 13.68 16.57
N GLY A 38 1.61 14.29 15.38
CA GLY A 38 2.44 15.48 15.16
C GLY A 38 3.95 15.29 15.40
N LYS A 39 4.41 14.04 15.49
CA LYS A 39 5.83 13.70 15.54
C LYS A 39 6.38 13.60 14.13
N ASN A 40 7.71 13.65 14.01
CA ASN A 40 8.51 13.84 12.80
C ASN A 40 8.15 12.83 11.69
N THR A 41 7.01 13.03 11.04
CA THR A 41 6.43 12.14 10.05
C THR A 41 6.46 12.83 8.71
N MET A 42 6.98 12.12 7.71
CA MET A 42 6.97 12.55 6.33
C MET A 42 5.87 11.79 5.60
N GLU A 43 4.93 12.52 5.03
CA GLU A 43 3.87 11.95 4.20
C GLU A 43 4.45 11.40 2.90
N ILE A 44 3.90 10.27 2.48
CA ILE A 44 4.15 9.65 1.17
C ILE A 44 2.82 9.67 0.45
N ASP A 45 2.71 10.47 -0.60
CA ASP A 45 1.60 10.47 -1.54
C ASP A 45 2.16 10.49 -2.96
N TRP A 46 2.05 9.35 -3.65
CA TRP A 46 2.60 9.16 -4.98
C TRP A 46 1.70 8.31 -5.85
N ALA A 47 1.57 8.69 -7.12
CA ALA A 47 0.82 7.93 -8.10
C ALA A 47 1.50 7.94 -9.47
N SER A 48 1.43 6.80 -10.16
CA SER A 48 1.81 6.69 -11.58
C SER A 48 0.93 5.65 -12.27
N GLY A 49 0.10 6.13 -13.20
CA GLY A 49 -0.87 5.30 -13.91
C GLY A 49 -1.77 4.54 -12.92
N PRO A 50 -1.87 3.19 -13.02
CA PRO A 50 -2.73 2.40 -12.16
C PRO A 50 -2.13 2.11 -10.76
N VAL A 51 -0.94 2.63 -10.46
CA VAL A 51 -0.26 2.41 -9.19
C VAL A 51 -0.36 3.68 -8.34
N MET A 52 -0.84 3.53 -7.11
CA MET A 52 -0.85 4.57 -6.09
C MET A 52 -0.19 4.04 -4.82
N LEU A 53 0.57 4.89 -4.15
CA LEU A 53 1.24 4.61 -2.90
C LEU A 53 0.95 5.76 -1.95
N SER A 54 0.33 5.45 -0.81
CA SER A 54 0.03 6.43 0.23
C SER A 54 0.49 5.94 1.59
N GLY A 55 0.98 6.83 2.46
CA GLY A 55 1.36 6.48 3.83
C GLY A 55 2.27 7.53 4.46
N TYR A 56 3.10 7.09 5.40
CA TYR A 56 4.01 7.97 6.13
C TYR A 56 5.27 7.23 6.60
N LEU A 57 6.35 8.00 6.72
CA LEU A 57 7.62 7.62 7.30
C LEU A 57 7.80 8.35 8.63
N ASP A 58 8.00 7.61 9.72
CA ASP A 58 8.52 8.16 10.98
C ASP A 58 10.03 8.38 10.81
N THR A 59 10.48 9.62 10.91
CA THR A 59 11.88 10.00 10.70
C THR A 59 12.75 9.84 11.94
N ASP A 60 12.16 9.58 13.13
CA ASP A 60 12.93 9.31 14.35
C ASP A 60 13.52 7.89 14.31
N ASP A 61 12.72 6.90 13.88
CA ASP A 61 13.10 5.49 13.86
C ASP A 61 13.20 4.86 12.45
N PHE A 62 12.84 5.62 11.41
CA PHE A 62 12.72 5.18 10.02
C PHE A 62 11.63 4.11 9.79
N GLY A 63 10.66 4.01 10.70
CA GLY A 63 9.49 3.17 10.59
C GLY A 63 8.56 3.68 9.49
N ILE A 64 8.09 2.78 8.64
CA ILE A 64 7.25 3.14 7.49
C ILE A 64 5.92 2.39 7.54
N THR A 65 4.84 3.11 7.28
CA THR A 65 3.50 2.57 7.07
C THR A 65 3.01 2.99 5.69
N LEU A 66 2.57 2.03 4.89
CA LEU A 66 2.16 2.25 3.51
C LEU A 66 0.91 1.49 3.14
N LYS A 67 0.26 1.98 2.10
CA LYS A 67 -0.79 1.32 1.35
C LYS A 67 -0.45 1.42 -0.12
N LEU A 68 -0.28 0.26 -0.78
CA LEU A 68 -0.10 0.18 -2.22
C LEU A 68 -1.43 -0.18 -2.87
N VAL A 69 -1.84 0.57 -3.87
CA VAL A 69 -2.98 0.25 -4.73
C VAL A 69 -2.47 0.01 -6.15
N VAL A 70 -2.78 -1.15 -6.73
CA VAL A 70 -2.44 -1.50 -8.11
C VAL A 70 -3.70 -1.93 -8.83
N ASN A 71 -4.08 -1.23 -9.91
CA ASN A 71 -5.33 -1.50 -10.63
C ASN A 71 -6.54 -1.55 -9.68
N GLY A 72 -6.58 -0.62 -8.72
CA GLY A 72 -7.61 -0.53 -7.68
C GLY A 72 -7.59 -1.64 -6.61
N MET A 73 -6.63 -2.58 -6.66
CA MET A 73 -6.41 -3.58 -5.61
C MET A 73 -5.43 -3.01 -4.58
N SER A 74 -5.85 -2.89 -3.33
CA SER A 74 -5.08 -2.38 -2.20
C SER A 74 -4.41 -3.50 -1.43
N THR A 75 -3.14 -3.37 -1.09
CA THR A 75 -2.47 -4.33 -0.19
C THR A 75 -2.97 -4.30 1.26
N GLY A 76 -3.79 -3.30 1.62
CA GLY A 76 -4.05 -2.96 3.01
C GLY A 76 -2.87 -2.22 3.63
N LYS A 77 -2.79 -2.21 4.95
CA LYS A 77 -1.68 -1.59 5.68
C LYS A 77 -0.45 -2.51 5.59
N LEU A 78 0.63 -1.97 5.06
CA LEU A 78 1.96 -2.55 5.08
C LEU A 78 2.81 -1.76 6.06
N THR A 79 3.58 -2.44 6.91
CA THR A 79 4.48 -1.81 7.87
C THR A 79 5.88 -2.40 7.74
N GLY A 80 6.90 -1.57 7.93
CA GLY A 80 8.29 -1.99 7.87
C GLY A 80 9.24 -0.92 8.38
N ASN A 81 10.52 -1.05 8.05
CA ASN A 81 11.54 -0.04 8.34
C ASN A 81 12.34 0.27 7.07
N MET A 82 12.59 1.55 6.79
CA MET A 82 13.29 1.97 5.57
C MET A 82 14.77 1.58 5.53
N LYS A 83 15.38 1.31 6.70
CA LYS A 83 16.76 0.80 6.79
C LYS A 83 16.87 -0.61 6.22
N ASP A 84 15.84 -1.42 6.41
CA ASP A 84 15.76 -2.77 5.85
C ASP A 84 15.22 -2.74 4.42
N GLY A 85 14.46 -1.70 4.08
CA GLY A 85 13.68 -1.59 2.85
C GLY A 85 12.35 -2.35 2.94
N LEU A 86 11.43 -2.00 2.04
CA LEU A 86 10.12 -2.64 1.92
C LEU A 86 9.86 -3.00 0.45
N TRP A 87 9.66 -4.29 0.19
CA TRP A 87 9.36 -4.81 -1.15
C TRP A 87 7.98 -5.42 -1.19
N VAL A 88 7.20 -5.03 -2.20
CA VAL A 88 5.90 -5.60 -2.50
C VAL A 88 5.97 -6.25 -3.86
N TYR A 89 5.77 -7.56 -3.91
CA TYR A 89 5.67 -8.31 -5.14
C TYR A 89 4.20 -8.47 -5.53
N VAL A 90 3.88 -8.04 -6.75
CA VAL A 90 2.54 -8.16 -7.32
C VAL A 90 2.58 -9.29 -8.33
N ASN A 91 1.74 -10.30 -8.13
CA ASN A 91 1.56 -11.41 -9.05
C ASN A 91 0.08 -11.78 -9.11
N THR A 92 -0.68 -11.02 -9.89
CA THR A 92 -2.08 -11.32 -10.21
C THR A 92 -2.19 -11.87 -11.64
N PHE A 93 -3.39 -12.31 -12.02
CA PHE A 93 -3.62 -12.83 -13.37
C PHE A 93 -3.34 -11.79 -14.46
N THR A 94 -3.68 -10.51 -14.22
CA THR A 94 -3.56 -9.42 -15.20
C THR A 94 -2.36 -8.50 -14.98
N THR A 95 -1.72 -8.55 -13.81
CA THR A 95 -0.63 -7.63 -13.44
C THR A 95 0.47 -8.35 -12.70
N LYS A 96 1.71 -8.17 -13.15
CA LYS A 96 2.91 -8.69 -12.48
C LYS A 96 3.95 -7.60 -12.35
N GLY A 97 4.65 -7.55 -11.23
CA GLY A 97 5.70 -6.56 -11.00
C GLY A 97 6.13 -6.50 -9.54
N SER A 98 6.94 -5.51 -9.22
CA SER A 98 7.35 -5.21 -7.85
C SER A 98 7.43 -3.72 -7.60
N THR A 99 7.21 -3.33 -6.35
CA THR A 99 7.41 -1.98 -5.84
C THR A 99 8.36 -2.08 -4.65
N ALA A 100 9.39 -1.26 -4.61
CA ALA A 100 10.39 -1.26 -3.56
C ALA A 100 10.58 0.16 -3.03
N LEU A 101 10.55 0.31 -1.71
CA LEU A 101 10.89 1.53 -0.99
C LEU A 101 12.09 1.26 -0.11
N TYR A 102 13.13 2.07 -0.25
CA TYR A 102 14.38 1.92 0.47
C TYR A 102 15.13 3.24 0.49
N LEU A 103 16.01 3.42 1.50
CA LEU A 103 16.94 4.53 1.53
C LEU A 103 17.98 4.34 0.41
N LYS A 104 18.13 5.33 -0.46
CA LYS A 104 18.99 5.21 -1.66
C LYS A 104 20.43 4.83 -1.31
N ASN A 105 20.94 5.33 -0.18
CA ASN A 105 22.32 5.13 0.25
C ASN A 105 22.46 4.09 1.38
N GLY A 106 21.38 3.38 1.76
CA GLY A 106 21.35 2.47 2.93
C GLY A 106 21.52 3.16 4.29
N SER A 107 21.81 4.46 4.29
CA SER A 107 22.01 5.36 5.41
C SER A 107 21.78 6.78 4.89
N GLU A 108 20.79 7.49 5.44
CA GLU A 108 20.63 8.92 5.27
C GLU A 108 20.97 9.53 6.64
N LEU A 109 22.21 10.01 6.76
CA LEU A 109 22.73 10.74 7.94
C LEU A 109 22.51 12.24 7.76
#